data_AF-A0AAD7YG75-F1
#
_entry.id   AF-A0AAD7YG75-F1
#
_cell.length_a   1.000
_cell.length_b   1.000
_cell.length_c   1.000
_cell.angle_alpha   90.00
_cell.angle_beta   90.00
_cell.angle_gamma   90.00
#
_symmetry.space_group_name_H-M   'P 1'
#
loop_
_entity.id
_entity.type
_entity.pdbx_description
1 polymer ?
#
loop_
_entity_poly.entity_id
_entity_poly.type
_entity_poly.pdbx_seq_one_letter_code
_entity_poly.pdbx_strand_id
1 'polypeptide(L)'
;MYKVQCSLVVVALYIGVVFSWDYAISVKHELIFYTNGIPTSTINLSPQNPTSLVYDEVHNMMLYVDKQNNNDSVCGYDLSSKHNKCFIKSNGHNIHGLAYDPVTEKVFYTDTDENSINFISMKRGSDNNIYGESLIVNTDGHAPLDIAVDSCKGYIYWTHSVTDGQIEKVQFDGSDRKGNCSIKDDGLPQCSCIAGYSGERCEISACHGFCLNDGDCSLNEEDEPRYPSGWLIPGTLP
;
A
#
# COMPACT_ATOMS: atom_id res chain seq x y z
N MET A 1 2.58 -68.49 25.62
CA MET A 1 3.36 -68.11 24.43
C MET A 1 3.02 -66.67 24.08
N TYR A 2 3.86 -65.69 24.44
CA TYR A 2 3.67 -64.29 24.03
C TYR A 2 4.86 -63.89 23.16
N LYS A 3 4.59 -63.59 21.87
CA LYS A 3 5.58 -63.03 20.96
C LYS A 3 5.68 -61.54 21.23
N VAL A 4 6.83 -61.10 21.73
CA VAL A 4 7.18 -59.69 21.83
C VAL A 4 7.68 -59.26 20.45
N GLN A 5 6.85 -58.50 19.73
CA GLN A 5 7.24 -57.91 18.45
C GLN A 5 7.79 -56.52 18.72
N CYS A 6 9.11 -56.37 18.56
CA CYS A 6 9.81 -55.11 18.71
C CYS A 6 9.67 -54.33 17.40
N SER A 7 8.77 -53.35 17.36
CA SER A 7 8.60 -52.47 16.20
C SER A 7 9.64 -51.35 16.26
N LEU A 8 10.55 -51.35 15.28
CA LEU A 8 11.55 -50.30 15.10
C LEU A 8 10.87 -49.07 14.49
N VAL A 9 10.69 -48.01 15.27
CA VAL A 9 10.15 -46.74 14.77
C VAL A 9 11.33 -45.90 14.28
N VAL A 10 11.50 -45.83 12.96
CA VAL A 10 12.49 -44.94 12.33
C VAL A 10 11.86 -43.56 12.22
N VAL A 11 12.25 -42.64 13.10
CA VAL A 11 11.88 -41.23 13.00
C VAL A 11 12.83 -40.58 12.00
N ALA A 12 12.36 -40.38 10.76
CA ALA A 12 13.08 -39.56 9.79
C ALA A 12 12.93 -38.10 10.21
N LEU A 13 13.96 -37.54 10.86
CA LEU A 13 14.06 -36.10 11.08
C LEU A 13 14.31 -35.44 9.73
N TYR A 14 13.25 -34.89 9.14
CA TYR A 14 13.36 -34.06 7.94
C TYR A 14 13.99 -32.73 8.36
N ILE A 15 15.29 -32.58 8.17
CA ILE A 15 15.96 -31.29 8.35
C ILE A 15 15.57 -30.44 7.14
N GLY A 16 14.43 -29.78 7.24
CA GLY A 16 14.08 -28.70 6.31
C GLY A 16 15.08 -27.58 6.54
N VAL A 17 15.94 -27.32 5.55
CA VAL A 17 16.77 -26.12 5.56
C VAL A 17 15.80 -24.95 5.44
N VAL A 18 15.63 -24.20 6.53
CA VAL A 18 14.86 -22.95 6.50
C VAL A 18 15.72 -21.95 5.74
N PHE A 19 15.32 -21.64 4.51
CA PHE A 19 15.97 -20.59 3.71
C PHE A 19 15.55 -19.24 4.27
N SER A 20 16.48 -18.56 4.93
CA SER A 20 16.36 -17.16 5.35
C SER A 20 17.27 -16.31 4.48
N TRP A 21 16.86 -15.09 4.20
CA TRP A 21 17.62 -14.08 3.47
C TRP A 21 17.41 -12.71 4.12
N ASP A 22 18.35 -11.78 3.92
CA ASP A 22 18.33 -10.45 4.54
C ASP A 22 17.71 -9.40 3.61
N TYR A 23 18.08 -9.44 2.33
CA TYR A 23 17.50 -8.60 1.28
C TYR A 23 17.53 -9.31 -0.07
N ALA A 24 16.66 -8.85 -0.97
CA ALA A 24 16.62 -9.28 -2.36
C ALA A 24 16.74 -8.05 -3.27
N ILE A 25 17.37 -8.22 -4.43
CA ILE A 25 17.47 -7.19 -5.46
C ILE A 25 17.01 -7.74 -6.80
N SER A 26 16.43 -6.88 -7.64
CA SER A 26 16.21 -7.17 -9.05
C SER A 26 17.39 -6.66 -9.88
N VAL A 27 17.89 -7.51 -10.77
CA VAL A 27 18.87 -7.14 -11.80
C VAL A 27 18.39 -7.69 -13.13
N LYS A 28 17.93 -6.82 -14.03
CA LYS A 28 17.31 -7.22 -15.30
C LYS A 28 16.14 -8.19 -15.06
N HIS A 29 16.29 -9.46 -15.46
CA HIS A 29 15.26 -10.50 -15.35
C HIS A 29 15.54 -11.45 -14.17
N GLU A 30 16.39 -11.09 -13.22
CA GLU A 30 16.79 -11.95 -12.11
C GLU A 30 16.44 -11.32 -10.77
N LEU A 31 15.94 -12.13 -9.84
CA LEU A 31 15.89 -11.81 -8.42
C LEU A 31 17.02 -12.54 -7.70
N ILE A 32 17.87 -11.78 -7.01
CA ILE A 32 19.02 -12.32 -6.28
C ILE A 32 18.81 -12.07 -4.80
N PHE A 33 18.90 -13.14 -4.00
CA PHE A 33 18.73 -13.11 -2.56
C PHE A 33 20.09 -13.13 -1.88
N TYR A 34 20.25 -12.33 -0.84
CA TYR A 34 21.49 -12.18 -0.10
C TYR A 34 21.32 -12.57 1.36
N THR A 35 22.37 -13.12 1.96
CA THR A 35 22.50 -13.34 3.40
C THR A 35 23.90 -12.95 3.82
N ASN A 36 24.02 -12.04 4.79
CA ASN A 36 25.28 -11.43 5.22
C ASN A 36 26.13 -10.91 4.03
N GLY A 37 25.47 -10.35 3.02
CA GLY A 37 26.11 -9.82 1.81
C GLY A 37 26.54 -10.87 0.76
N ILE A 38 26.26 -12.16 0.98
CA ILE A 38 26.58 -13.24 0.05
C ILE A 38 25.33 -13.66 -0.72
N PRO A 39 25.36 -13.79 -2.06
CA PRO A 39 24.23 -14.27 -2.83
C PRO A 39 23.97 -15.75 -2.51
N THR A 40 22.76 -16.08 -2.06
CA THR A 40 22.37 -17.44 -1.64
C THR A 40 21.50 -18.15 -2.67
N SER A 41 20.67 -17.41 -3.41
CA SER A 41 19.82 -17.95 -4.46
C SER A 41 19.51 -16.91 -5.53
N THR A 42 19.25 -17.41 -6.75
CA THR A 42 18.84 -16.60 -7.89
C THR A 42 17.59 -17.21 -8.52
N ILE A 43 16.61 -16.37 -8.83
CA ILE A 43 15.38 -16.74 -9.55
C ILE A 43 15.40 -16.02 -10.89
N ASN A 44 15.21 -16.77 -11.96
CA ASN A 44 15.07 -16.22 -13.31
C ASN A 44 13.58 -15.94 -13.59
N LEU A 45 13.25 -14.67 -13.77
CA LEU A 45 11.91 -14.16 -14.09
C LEU A 45 11.71 -13.93 -15.58
N SER A 46 12.66 -14.29 -16.45
CA SER A 46 12.52 -14.06 -17.90
C SER A 46 11.21 -14.67 -18.43
N PRO A 47 10.42 -13.95 -19.27
CA PRO A 47 10.76 -12.67 -19.91
C PRO A 47 10.42 -11.38 -19.12
N GLN A 48 10.04 -11.45 -17.84
CA GLN A 48 9.63 -10.29 -17.06
C GLN A 48 10.79 -9.33 -16.70
N ASN A 49 10.49 -8.05 -16.63
CA ASN A 49 11.40 -6.95 -16.32
C ASN A 49 10.97 -6.23 -15.02
N PRO A 50 11.31 -6.78 -13.85
CA PRO A 50 10.94 -6.24 -12.52
C PRO A 50 11.55 -4.86 -12.25
N THR A 51 10.71 -3.86 -11.95
CA THR A 51 11.15 -2.50 -11.58
C THR A 51 10.95 -2.17 -10.10
N SER A 52 9.77 -2.46 -9.57
CA SER A 52 9.43 -2.29 -8.15
C SER A 52 9.24 -3.66 -7.49
N LEU A 53 9.65 -3.81 -6.24
CA LEU A 53 9.61 -5.08 -5.49
C LEU A 53 8.99 -4.88 -4.11
N VAL A 54 8.08 -5.78 -3.74
CA VAL A 54 7.60 -5.92 -2.35
C VAL A 54 7.51 -7.40 -1.98
N TYR A 55 7.65 -7.71 -0.70
CA TYR A 55 7.54 -9.06 -0.18
C TYR A 55 6.21 -9.22 0.57
N ASP A 56 5.50 -10.30 0.28
CA ASP A 56 4.32 -10.75 0.99
C ASP A 56 4.74 -11.92 1.91
N GLU A 57 4.93 -11.65 3.20
CA GLU A 57 5.30 -12.68 4.17
C GLU A 57 4.16 -13.66 4.51
N VAL A 58 2.90 -13.26 4.29
CA VAL A 58 1.71 -14.07 4.61
C VAL A 58 1.59 -15.22 3.61
N HIS A 59 1.85 -14.94 2.33
CA HIS A 59 1.75 -15.89 1.24
C HIS A 59 3.11 -16.39 0.74
N ASN A 60 4.22 -15.87 1.28
CA ASN A 60 5.60 -16.17 0.88
C ASN A 60 5.83 -15.89 -0.62
N MET A 61 5.42 -14.69 -1.07
CA MET A 61 5.48 -14.27 -2.46
C MET A 61 6.34 -13.01 -2.63
N MET A 62 7.20 -13.00 -3.66
CA MET A 62 7.85 -11.78 -4.13
C MET A 62 6.95 -11.13 -5.16
N LEU A 63 6.38 -9.97 -4.86
CA LEU A 63 5.55 -9.19 -5.76
C LEU A 63 6.41 -8.15 -6.47
N TYR A 64 6.10 -7.92 -7.75
CA TYR A 64 6.87 -7.00 -8.58
C TYR A 64 6.02 -6.39 -9.69
N VAL A 65 6.44 -5.21 -10.14
CA VAL A 65 5.94 -4.61 -11.39
C VAL A 65 6.77 -5.14 -12.55
N ASP A 66 6.12 -5.82 -13.48
CA ASP A 66 6.71 -6.25 -14.74
C ASP A 66 6.51 -5.15 -15.80
N LYS A 67 7.60 -4.46 -16.16
CA LYS A 67 7.58 -3.37 -17.13
C LYS A 67 7.85 -3.87 -18.54
N GLN A 68 6.78 -4.05 -19.32
CA GLN A 68 6.84 -4.42 -20.74
C GLN A 68 6.21 -3.34 -21.61
N ASN A 69 7.01 -2.57 -22.38
CA ASN A 69 6.58 -1.61 -23.41
C ASN A 69 5.20 -0.94 -23.18
N ASN A 70 5.08 -0.09 -22.15
CA ASN A 70 3.85 0.67 -21.79
C ASN A 70 2.65 -0.19 -21.33
N ASN A 71 2.92 -1.40 -20.82
CA ASN A 71 1.89 -2.28 -20.33
C ASN A 71 2.37 -2.94 -19.04
N ASP A 72 2.37 -2.15 -17.96
CA ASP A 72 2.92 -2.57 -16.68
C ASP A 72 1.92 -3.51 -15.98
N SER A 73 2.43 -4.64 -15.50
CA SER A 73 1.62 -5.68 -14.84
C SER A 73 2.14 -5.93 -13.43
N VAL A 74 1.25 -6.12 -12.46
CA VAL A 74 1.65 -6.56 -11.10
C VAL A 74 1.64 -8.07 -11.06
N CYS A 75 2.81 -8.65 -10.86
CA CYS A 75 3.02 -10.08 -10.80
C CYS A 75 3.63 -10.49 -9.47
N GLY A 76 3.54 -11.77 -9.15
CA GLY A 76 4.15 -12.36 -7.98
C GLY A 76 4.78 -13.70 -8.28
N TYR A 77 5.91 -13.96 -7.64
CA TYR A 77 6.60 -15.22 -7.66
C TYR A 77 6.45 -15.89 -6.28
N ASP A 78 5.76 -17.03 -6.22
CA ASP A 78 5.63 -17.82 -5.01
C ASP A 78 6.93 -18.57 -4.75
N LEU A 79 7.59 -18.25 -3.64
CA LEU A 79 8.89 -18.82 -3.28
C LEU A 79 8.78 -20.28 -2.82
N SER A 80 7.59 -20.72 -2.43
CA SER A 80 7.30 -22.09 -1.98
C SER A 80 7.03 -22.99 -3.17
N SER A 81 6.07 -22.60 -4.02
CA SER A 81 5.65 -23.40 -5.17
C SER A 81 6.53 -23.18 -6.40
N LYS A 82 7.33 -22.11 -6.43
CA LYS A 82 8.18 -21.70 -7.55
C LYS A 82 7.39 -21.37 -8.82
N HIS A 83 6.15 -20.93 -8.65
CA HIS A 83 5.27 -20.52 -9.72
C HIS A 83 5.07 -19.01 -9.72
N ASN A 84 4.98 -18.44 -10.92
CA ASN A 84 4.63 -17.05 -11.14
C ASN A 84 3.12 -16.91 -11.39
N LYS A 85 2.53 -15.82 -10.89
CA LYS A 85 1.14 -15.44 -11.11
C LYS A 85 1.06 -13.93 -11.28
N CYS A 86 0.40 -13.46 -12.33
CA CYS A 86 0.11 -12.04 -12.49
C CYS A 86 -1.30 -11.72 -11.98
N PHE A 87 -1.39 -10.68 -11.16
CA PHE A 87 -2.60 -10.22 -10.49
C PHE A 87 -3.22 -9.03 -11.19
N ILE A 88 -2.42 -8.15 -11.79
CA ILE A 88 -2.92 -7.08 -12.64
C ILE A 88 -2.36 -7.35 -14.03
N LYS A 89 -3.24 -7.42 -15.03
CA LYS A 89 -2.87 -7.58 -16.43
C LYS A 89 -3.08 -6.26 -17.12
N SER A 90 -2.07 -5.86 -17.86
CA SER A 90 -1.93 -4.50 -18.32
C SER A 90 -2.96 -4.08 -19.39
N ASN A 91 -3.62 -2.95 -19.13
CA ASN A 91 -4.56 -2.24 -20.00
C ASN A 91 -4.09 -0.78 -20.24
N GLY A 92 -2.80 -0.56 -20.44
CA GLY A 92 -2.24 0.80 -20.55
C GLY A 92 -1.94 1.49 -19.21
N HIS A 93 -1.75 0.71 -18.16
CA HIS A 93 -1.30 1.19 -16.85
C HIS A 93 0.20 1.49 -16.86
N ASN A 94 0.62 2.51 -16.12
CA ASN A 94 2.02 2.83 -15.85
C ASN A 94 2.25 2.79 -14.34
N ILE A 95 2.52 1.57 -13.86
CA ILE A 95 2.60 1.30 -12.43
C ILE A 95 4.02 1.58 -11.94
N HIS A 96 4.15 2.46 -10.96
CA HIS A 96 5.45 2.88 -10.45
C HIS A 96 5.80 2.23 -9.11
N GLY A 97 5.00 2.49 -8.09
CA GLY A 97 5.22 2.06 -6.71
C GLY A 97 4.31 0.89 -6.32
N LEU A 98 4.81 0.03 -5.44
CA LEU A 98 4.06 -1.03 -4.78
C LEU A 98 4.29 -0.93 -3.27
N ALA A 99 3.25 -1.19 -2.48
CA ALA A 99 3.37 -1.41 -1.04
C ALA A 99 2.40 -2.52 -0.60
N TYR A 100 2.87 -3.42 0.26
CA TYR A 100 2.06 -4.52 0.78
C TYR A 100 1.70 -4.28 2.25
N ASP A 101 0.44 -4.55 2.60
CA ASP A 101 -0.05 -4.57 3.97
C ASP A 101 -0.39 -6.01 4.40
N PRO A 102 0.34 -6.60 5.36
CA PRO A 102 0.08 -7.97 5.82
C PRO A 102 -1.16 -8.09 6.70
N VAL A 103 -1.64 -6.98 7.29
CA VAL A 103 -2.79 -7.00 8.21
C VAL A 103 -4.10 -7.12 7.44
N THR A 104 -4.28 -6.32 6.41
CA THR A 104 -5.47 -6.34 5.55
C THR A 104 -5.31 -7.22 4.31
N GLU A 105 -4.10 -7.75 4.07
CA GLU A 105 -3.72 -8.54 2.90
C GLU A 105 -4.01 -7.80 1.59
N LYS A 106 -3.56 -6.54 1.52
CA LYS A 106 -3.73 -5.65 0.36
C LYS A 106 -2.39 -5.27 -0.22
N VAL A 107 -2.33 -5.21 -1.55
CA VAL A 107 -1.20 -4.58 -2.27
C VAL A 107 -1.72 -3.27 -2.83
N PHE A 108 -1.14 -2.17 -2.37
CA PHE A 108 -1.38 -0.83 -2.89
C PHE A 108 -0.41 -0.55 -4.02
N TYR A 109 -0.88 0.15 -5.05
CA TYR A 109 -0.05 0.54 -6.18
C TYR A 109 -0.43 1.91 -6.72
N THR A 110 0.55 2.59 -7.29
CA THR A 110 0.40 3.90 -7.93
C THR A 110 0.37 3.73 -9.44
N ASP A 111 -0.58 4.38 -10.10
CA ASP A 111 -0.62 4.49 -11.56
C ASP A 111 -0.40 5.95 -11.97
N THR A 112 0.73 6.22 -12.62
CA THR A 112 1.10 7.58 -13.03
C THR A 112 0.30 8.06 -14.24
N ASP A 113 -0.15 7.16 -15.12
CA ASP A 113 -0.86 7.56 -16.34
C ASP A 113 -2.33 7.86 -16.00
N GLU A 114 -2.91 7.10 -15.06
CA GLU A 114 -4.27 7.34 -14.56
C GLU A 114 -4.36 8.36 -13.42
N ASN A 115 -3.23 8.82 -12.86
CA ASN A 115 -3.17 9.69 -11.67
C ASN A 115 -3.99 9.10 -10.52
N SER A 116 -3.71 7.84 -10.18
CA SER A 116 -4.53 7.09 -9.23
C SER A 116 -3.71 6.23 -8.28
N ILE A 117 -4.30 6.01 -7.10
CA ILE A 117 -3.82 5.04 -6.11
C ILE A 117 -4.88 3.98 -5.94
N ASN A 118 -4.49 2.74 -6.12
CA ASN A 118 -5.38 1.60 -6.19
C ASN A 118 -4.89 0.49 -5.25
N PHE A 119 -5.72 -0.52 -5.05
CA PHE A 119 -5.30 -1.75 -4.37
C PHE A 119 -5.88 -3.02 -4.98
N ILE A 120 -5.19 -4.12 -4.73
CA ILE A 120 -5.69 -5.49 -4.93
C ILE A 120 -5.70 -6.25 -3.59
N SER A 121 -6.70 -7.12 -3.41
CA SER A 121 -6.74 -8.02 -2.25
C SER A 121 -6.06 -9.34 -2.56
N MET A 122 -5.23 -9.80 -1.63
CA MET A 122 -4.47 -11.06 -1.72
C MET A 122 -5.17 -12.23 -1.01
N LYS A 123 -6.35 -12.00 -0.39
CA LYS A 123 -7.09 -13.02 0.36
C LYS A 123 -7.49 -14.21 -0.52
N ARG A 124 -7.21 -15.43 -0.05
CA ARG A 124 -7.61 -16.68 -0.73
C ARG A 124 -9.12 -16.77 -0.91
N GLY A 125 -9.56 -17.17 -2.10
CA GLY A 125 -10.99 -17.27 -2.43
C GLY A 125 -11.63 -15.93 -2.81
N SER A 126 -10.83 -14.86 -2.98
CA SER A 126 -11.21 -13.73 -3.82
C SER A 126 -11.24 -14.16 -5.29
N ASP A 127 -12.05 -15.18 -5.60
CA ASP A 127 -12.40 -15.58 -6.96
C ASP A 127 -13.42 -14.58 -7.47
N ASN A 128 -12.95 -13.42 -7.87
CA ASN A 128 -13.64 -12.71 -8.91
C ASN A 128 -12.78 -12.82 -10.17
N ASN A 129 -13.39 -13.26 -11.25
CA ASN A 129 -12.99 -12.97 -12.63
C ASN A 129 -12.96 -11.45 -12.94
N ILE A 130 -12.74 -10.61 -11.92
CA ILE A 130 -12.82 -9.16 -11.87
C ILE A 130 -11.67 -8.79 -10.93
N TYR A 131 -10.52 -8.51 -11.51
CA TYR A 131 -9.39 -7.85 -10.85
C TYR A 131 -9.88 -6.46 -10.43
N GLY A 132 -10.65 -6.39 -9.34
CA GLY A 132 -11.38 -5.21 -8.93
C GLY A 132 -10.42 -4.12 -8.48
N GLU A 133 -9.90 -3.39 -9.46
CA GLU A 133 -9.30 -2.05 -9.33
C GLU A 133 -10.23 -1.24 -8.43
N SER A 134 -9.83 -1.11 -7.17
CA SER A 134 -10.56 -0.31 -6.21
C SER A 134 -9.75 0.95 -6.03
N LEU A 135 -10.20 1.99 -6.73
CA LEU A 135 -9.67 3.34 -6.61
C LEU A 135 -9.80 3.80 -5.15
N ILE A 136 -8.68 4.15 -4.54
CA ILE A 136 -8.65 4.78 -3.21
C ILE A 136 -8.65 6.29 -3.38
N VAL A 137 -7.78 6.79 -4.26
CA VAL A 137 -7.56 8.23 -4.46
C VAL A 137 -7.36 8.51 -5.93
N ASN A 138 -8.10 9.48 -6.46
CA ASN A 138 -7.71 10.22 -7.67
C ASN A 138 -6.86 11.40 -7.20
N THR A 139 -5.64 11.53 -7.73
CA THR A 139 -4.67 12.53 -7.27
C THR A 139 -4.82 13.87 -8.00
N ASP A 140 -5.99 14.13 -8.60
CA ASP A 140 -6.39 15.40 -9.21
C ASP A 140 -5.42 15.89 -10.30
N GLY A 141 -4.82 14.95 -11.04
CA GLY A 141 -3.87 15.21 -12.13
C GLY A 141 -2.40 15.27 -11.68
N HIS A 142 -2.11 15.04 -10.41
CA HIS A 142 -0.74 14.96 -9.91
C HIS A 142 -0.22 13.51 -9.93
N ALA A 143 0.79 13.20 -10.74
CA ALA A 143 1.26 11.82 -10.92
C ALA A 143 1.90 11.25 -9.64
N PRO A 144 1.34 10.18 -9.04
CA PRO A 144 1.91 9.54 -7.86
C PRO A 144 3.06 8.60 -8.23
N LEU A 145 4.17 8.64 -7.48
CA LEU A 145 5.36 7.81 -7.71
C LEU A 145 5.45 6.66 -6.70
N ASP A 146 6.34 6.74 -5.72
CA ASP A 146 6.52 5.70 -4.72
C ASP A 146 5.51 5.80 -3.59
N ILE A 147 5.14 4.65 -3.02
CA ILE A 147 4.12 4.48 -1.99
C ILE A 147 4.66 3.68 -0.80
N ALA A 148 4.22 4.01 0.41
CA ALA A 148 4.53 3.31 1.65
C ALA A 148 3.26 3.14 2.50
N VAL A 149 3.27 2.13 3.37
CA VAL A 149 2.13 1.74 4.21
C VAL A 149 2.50 1.81 5.69
N ASP A 150 1.62 2.37 6.52
CA ASP A 150 1.59 2.21 7.98
C ASP A 150 0.40 1.31 8.34
N SER A 151 0.66 0.00 8.46
CA SER A 151 -0.32 -1.03 8.80
C SER A 151 -1.01 -0.81 10.16
N CYS A 152 -0.30 -0.21 11.12
CA CYS A 152 -0.80 -0.05 12.48
C CYS A 152 -1.83 1.07 12.57
N LYS A 153 -1.59 2.16 11.83
CA LYS A 153 -2.51 3.31 11.80
C LYS A 153 -3.47 3.28 10.62
N GLY A 154 -3.26 2.37 9.67
CA GLY A 154 -4.10 2.23 8.49
C GLY A 154 -3.93 3.36 7.47
N TYR A 155 -2.71 3.89 7.32
CA TYR A 155 -2.41 4.96 6.36
C TYR A 155 -1.53 4.47 5.22
N ILE A 156 -1.76 5.02 4.04
CA ILE A 156 -0.80 5.03 2.95
C ILE A 156 -0.20 6.42 2.78
N TYR A 157 1.03 6.46 2.32
CA TYR A 157 1.80 7.66 2.04
C TYR A 157 2.38 7.53 0.66
N TRP A 158 2.31 8.57 -0.17
CA TRP A 158 2.90 8.52 -1.50
C TRP A 158 3.59 9.82 -1.86
N THR A 159 4.55 9.70 -2.76
CA THR A 159 5.30 10.82 -3.33
C THR A 159 4.66 11.24 -4.65
N HIS A 160 4.80 12.50 -5.01
CA HIS A 160 4.38 13.02 -6.31
C HIS A 160 5.59 13.20 -7.23
N SER A 161 5.33 13.38 -8.53
CA SER A 161 6.33 13.78 -9.52
C SER A 161 7.23 14.91 -9.00
N VAL A 162 8.49 14.92 -9.45
CA VAL A 162 9.51 15.92 -9.08
C VAL A 162 9.05 17.36 -9.38
N THR A 163 8.15 17.55 -10.35
CA THR A 163 7.56 18.86 -10.66
C THR A 163 6.63 19.38 -9.56
N ASP A 164 6.03 18.48 -8.79
CA ASP A 164 4.99 18.81 -7.81
C ASP A 164 5.53 18.71 -6.37
N GLY A 165 6.57 17.88 -6.13
CA GLY A 165 7.39 17.94 -4.92
C GLY A 165 6.63 17.77 -3.61
N GLN A 166 5.71 16.80 -3.56
CA GLN A 166 4.75 16.61 -2.45
C GLN A 166 4.80 15.19 -1.90
N ILE A 167 4.43 15.06 -0.62
CA ILE A 167 4.11 13.79 0.02
C ILE A 167 2.69 13.93 0.59
N GLU A 168 1.79 13.10 0.10
CA GLU A 168 0.41 13.03 0.60
C GLU A 168 0.20 11.76 1.43
N LYS A 169 -0.88 11.74 2.21
CA LYS A 169 -1.30 10.57 2.98
C LYS A 169 -2.82 10.46 3.02
N VAL A 170 -3.31 9.23 3.15
CA VAL A 170 -4.74 8.93 3.33
C VAL A 170 -4.91 7.64 4.12
N GLN A 171 -6.04 7.45 4.79
CA GLN A 171 -6.38 6.13 5.34
C GLN A 171 -6.69 5.12 4.24
N PHE A 172 -6.60 3.82 4.55
CA PHE A 172 -6.81 2.72 3.59
C PHE A 172 -8.18 2.71 2.90
N ASP A 173 -9.18 3.37 3.47
CA ASP A 173 -10.53 3.52 2.91
C ASP A 173 -10.71 4.83 2.12
N GLY A 174 -9.65 5.62 1.95
CA GLY A 174 -9.69 6.93 1.31
C GLY A 174 -10.08 8.09 2.24
N SER A 175 -10.37 7.82 3.52
CA SER A 175 -10.73 8.86 4.50
C SER A 175 -9.50 9.61 5.05
N ASP A 176 -9.74 10.72 5.75
CA ASP A 176 -8.70 11.56 6.39
C ASP A 176 -7.65 12.16 5.42
N ARG A 177 -7.98 12.32 4.14
CA ARG A 177 -7.25 13.23 3.24
C ARG A 177 -7.55 14.65 3.70
N LYS A 178 -6.54 15.43 4.12
CA LYS A 178 -6.74 16.77 4.72
C LYS A 178 -6.48 17.93 3.77
N GLY A 179 -5.82 17.66 2.66
CA GLY A 179 -5.32 18.67 1.75
C GLY A 179 -4.05 18.21 1.08
N ASN A 180 -3.57 19.06 0.19
CA ASN A 180 -2.29 18.88 -0.46
C ASN A 180 -1.27 19.87 0.12
N CYS A 181 -0.03 19.43 0.35
CA CYS A 181 1.04 20.21 0.96
C CYS A 181 2.33 20.10 0.15
N SER A 182 2.80 21.21 -0.42
CA SER A 182 4.05 21.31 -1.17
C SER A 182 5.10 22.12 -0.42
N ILE A 183 6.36 22.05 -0.87
CA ILE A 183 7.45 22.91 -0.36
C ILE A 183 7.68 24.05 -1.34
N LYS A 184 7.68 25.29 -0.86
CA LYS A 184 8.00 26.50 -1.64
C LYS A 184 9.50 26.66 -1.87
N ASP A 185 9.87 27.58 -2.76
CA ASP A 185 11.27 27.95 -3.05
C ASP A 185 12.04 28.44 -1.81
N ASP A 186 11.34 28.95 -0.80
CA ASP A 186 11.91 29.37 0.49
C ASP A 186 12.10 28.22 1.50
N GLY A 187 11.72 26.99 1.12
CA GLY A 187 11.79 25.80 1.95
C GLY A 187 10.64 25.65 2.95
N LEU A 188 9.65 26.55 2.93
CA LEU A 188 8.48 26.47 3.82
C LEU A 188 7.36 25.64 3.19
N PRO A 189 6.59 24.89 4.00
CA PRO A 189 5.43 24.17 3.49
C PRO A 189 4.31 25.15 3.09
N GLN A 190 3.68 24.90 1.95
CA GLN A 190 2.45 25.53 1.52
C GLN A 190 1.38 24.47 1.33
N CYS A 191 0.30 24.59 2.08
CA CYS A 191 -0.80 23.64 2.01
C CYS A 191 -2.08 24.27 1.47
N SER A 192 -2.78 23.52 0.64
CA SER A 192 -4.15 23.79 0.20
C SER A 192 -5.06 22.75 0.84
N CYS A 193 -5.87 23.17 1.79
CA CYS A 193 -6.73 22.28 2.54
C CYS A 193 -8.00 21.93 1.79
N ILE A 194 -8.49 20.71 1.97
CA ILE A 194 -9.83 20.37 1.50
C ILE A 194 -10.88 21.07 2.38
N ALA A 195 -12.11 21.12 1.88
CA ALA A 195 -13.29 21.54 2.62
C ALA A 195 -13.33 20.97 4.06
N GLY A 196 -13.56 21.84 5.04
CA GLY A 196 -13.62 21.47 6.46
C GLY A 196 -12.28 21.27 7.16
N TYR A 197 -11.14 21.59 6.52
CA TYR A 197 -9.82 21.57 7.15
C TYR A 197 -9.08 22.91 6.98
N SER A 198 -8.25 23.25 7.96
CA SER A 198 -7.51 24.51 8.04
C SER A 198 -6.20 24.33 8.81
N GLY A 199 -5.43 25.41 8.94
CA GLY A 199 -4.09 25.40 9.54
C GLY A 199 -2.99 25.41 8.47
N GLU A 200 -1.75 25.67 8.89
CA GLU A 200 -0.59 25.75 8.01
C GLU A 200 -0.32 24.43 7.28
N ARG A 201 -0.80 23.32 7.84
CA ARG A 201 -0.62 21.95 7.34
C ARG A 201 -1.93 21.18 7.23
N CYS A 202 -3.07 21.88 7.18
CA CYS A 202 -4.40 21.27 7.17
C CYS A 202 -4.66 20.33 8.36
N GLU A 203 -4.02 20.60 9.50
CA GLU A 203 -4.06 19.79 10.71
C GLU A 203 -5.31 20.05 11.56
N ILE A 204 -6.00 21.18 11.34
CA ILE A 204 -7.14 21.63 12.12
C ILE A 204 -8.42 21.31 11.35
N SER A 205 -9.17 20.32 11.82
CA SER A 205 -10.53 20.05 11.32
C SER A 205 -11.49 21.16 11.78
N ALA A 206 -12.49 21.49 10.97
CA ALA A 206 -13.60 22.37 11.34
C ALA A 206 -14.39 21.87 12.57
N CYS A 207 -14.30 20.57 12.87
CA CYS A 207 -14.90 19.95 14.05
C CYS A 207 -14.01 20.06 15.31
N HIS A 208 -12.80 20.58 15.19
CA HIS A 208 -11.84 20.69 16.29
C HIS A 208 -12.42 21.55 17.42
N GLY A 209 -12.67 20.94 18.58
CA GLY A 209 -13.23 21.61 19.76
C GLY A 209 -14.76 21.68 19.81
N PHE A 210 -15.48 21.14 18.82
CA PHE A 210 -16.95 21.18 18.76
C PHE A 210 -17.61 19.87 19.25
N CYS A 211 -17.09 18.72 18.86
CA CYS A 211 -17.61 17.43 19.33
C CYS A 211 -16.91 16.99 20.61
N LEU A 212 -17.65 16.93 21.72
CA LEU A 212 -17.24 16.35 23.00
C LEU A 212 -18.10 15.11 23.29
N ASN A 213 -17.53 14.10 23.98
CA ASN A 213 -18.23 12.86 24.38
C ASN A 213 -18.72 11.97 23.21
N ASP A 214 -17.85 11.61 22.27
CA ASP A 214 -18.18 10.74 21.12
C ASP A 214 -19.30 11.26 20.20
N GLY A 215 -19.50 12.58 20.15
CA GLY A 215 -20.42 13.21 19.20
C GLY A 215 -19.95 13.07 17.75
N ASP A 216 -20.87 12.71 16.86
CA ASP A 216 -20.61 12.65 15.41
C ASP A 216 -20.68 14.05 14.79
N CYS A 217 -19.63 14.44 14.05
CA CYS A 217 -19.54 15.76 13.43
C CYS A 217 -19.97 15.69 11.96
N SER A 218 -20.94 16.52 11.59
CA SER A 218 -21.33 16.72 10.18
C SER A 218 -21.13 18.17 9.79
N LEU A 219 -20.70 18.43 8.55
CA LEU A 219 -20.53 19.79 8.02
C LEU A 219 -21.79 20.24 7.25
N ASN A 220 -22.06 21.54 7.23
CA ASN A 220 -23.10 22.15 6.40
C ASN A 220 -22.59 22.38 4.95
N GLU A 221 -23.42 22.98 4.09
CA GLU A 221 -23.02 23.29 2.69
C GLU A 221 -21.94 24.40 2.60
N GLU A 222 -21.61 25.03 3.72
CA GLU A 222 -20.58 26.07 3.87
C GLU A 222 -19.33 25.55 4.60
N ASP A 223 -19.21 24.22 4.75
CA ASP A 223 -18.11 23.52 5.43
C ASP A 223 -17.94 23.84 6.93
N GLU A 224 -18.98 24.38 7.57
CA GLU A 224 -19.04 24.63 9.01
C GLU A 224 -19.70 23.46 9.77
N PRO A 225 -19.28 23.17 11.02
CA PRO A 225 -19.89 22.10 11.81
C PRO A 225 -21.38 22.37 12.09
N ARG A 226 -22.22 21.36 11.82
CA ARG A 226 -23.66 21.38 12.14
C ARG A 226 -23.86 21.21 13.64
N TYR A 227 -24.57 22.15 14.24
CA TYR A 227 -24.96 22.07 15.64
C TYR A 227 -26.24 21.21 15.79
N PRO A 228 -26.26 20.23 16.71
CA PRO A 228 -27.51 19.56 17.07
C PRO A 228 -28.50 20.58 17.63
N SER A 229 -29.79 20.38 17.36
CA SER A 229 -30.86 21.27 17.82
C SER A 229 -30.79 21.45 19.36
N GLY A 230 -30.51 22.68 19.81
CA GLY A 230 -30.43 23.03 21.24
C GLY A 230 -29.02 23.31 21.78
N TRP A 231 -27.96 23.20 20.97
CA TRP A 231 -26.60 23.58 21.38
C TRP A 231 -26.29 25.04 21.04
N LEU A 232 -25.55 25.73 21.91
CA LEU A 232 -25.10 27.11 21.71
C LEU A 232 -23.87 27.13 20.80
N ILE A 233 -23.86 28.04 19.82
CA ILE A 233 -22.69 28.29 18.96
C ILE A 233 -21.60 28.95 19.83
N PRO A 234 -20.42 28.34 20.00
CA PRO A 234 -19.31 28.95 20.74
C PRO A 234 -18.93 30.29 20.11
N GLY A 235 -18.97 31.37 20.88
CA GLY A 235 -18.66 32.72 20.40
C GLY A 235 -19.87 33.58 20.03
N THR A 236 -21.09 33.04 20.08
CA THR A 236 -22.31 33.87 20.08
C THR A 236 -22.85 33.97 21.51
N LEU A 237 -22.38 34.99 22.24
CA LEU A 237 -23.16 35.56 23.32
C LEU A 237 -23.64 36.95 22.86
N PRO A 238 -24.86 37.36 23.24
CA PRO A 238 -25.38 38.70 22.95
C PRO A 238 -24.55 39.81 23.62
#